data_AF-A0A955M259-F1
#
_entry.id   AF-A0A955M259-F1
#
_cell.length_a   1.000
_cell.length_b   1.000
_cell.length_c   1.000
_cell.angle_alpha   90.00
_cell.angle_beta   90.00
_cell.angle_gamma   90.00
#
_symmetry.space_group_name_H-M   'P 1'
#
loop_
_entity.id
_entity.type
_entity.pdbx_description
1 polymer ?
#
loop_
_entity_poly.entity_id
_entity_poly.type
_entity_poly.pdbx_seq_one_letter_code
_entity_poly.pdbx_strand_id
1 'polypeptide(L)'
;EPPLNTEPLPLKMSCDWLWMAMQVNWNGEILQCCEGVIWSGPQVYATMEPQKTSLKDVWNSQAACETRRKINEEGRGSMDICSQCTRKGISFKW
;
A
#
# COMPACT_ATOMS: atom_id res chain seq x y z
N GLU A 1 -23.73 3.18 -3.10
CA GLU A 1 -23.39 4.51 -3.68
C GLU A 1 -22.89 4.31 -5.11
N PRO A 2 -23.17 5.22 -6.04
CA PRO A 2 -22.50 5.20 -7.34
C PRO A 2 -20.99 5.40 -7.14
N PRO A 3 -20.13 4.82 -8.01
CA PRO A 3 -18.69 4.99 -7.87
C PRO A 3 -18.33 6.48 -7.96
N LEU A 4 -17.65 6.99 -6.93
CA LEU A 4 -17.24 8.39 -6.80
C LEU A 4 -16.30 8.89 -7.91
N ASN A 5 -15.85 8.01 -8.80
CA ASN A 5 -14.90 8.32 -9.86
C ASN A 5 -15.25 7.56 -11.14
N THR A 6 -15.52 8.28 -12.22
CA THR A 6 -15.81 7.73 -13.56
C THR A 6 -14.55 7.52 -14.40
N GLU A 7 -13.39 7.95 -13.89
CA GLU A 7 -12.10 7.77 -14.55
C GLU A 7 -11.69 6.29 -14.58
N PRO A 8 -11.02 5.82 -15.64
CA PRO A 8 -10.50 4.46 -15.70
C PRO A 8 -9.46 4.23 -14.59
N LEU A 9 -9.49 3.02 -14.02
CA LEU A 9 -8.56 2.61 -12.97
C LEU A 9 -7.10 2.64 -13.47
N PRO A 10 -6.15 3.09 -12.64
CA PRO A 10 -4.74 3.26 -13.00
C PRO A 10 -3.96 1.92 -13.06
N LEU A 11 -4.54 0.86 -13.63
CA LEU A 11 -4.07 -0.53 -13.50
C LEU A 11 -2.61 -0.76 -13.94
N LYS A 12 -2.10 0.01 -14.91
CA LYS A 12 -0.74 -0.11 -15.45
C LYS A 12 0.27 0.86 -14.82
N MET A 13 -0.18 1.77 -13.95
CA MET A 13 0.70 2.77 -13.34
C MET A 13 1.23 2.28 -12.00
N SER A 14 2.50 2.55 -11.72
CA SER A 14 3.06 2.32 -10.39
C SER A 14 2.35 3.16 -9.31
N CYS A 15 2.56 2.81 -8.04
CA CYS A 15 1.98 3.51 -6.90
C CYS A 15 3.07 4.08 -6.00
N ASP A 16 3.36 5.37 -6.17
CA ASP A 16 4.38 6.09 -5.39
C ASP A 16 4.16 6.01 -3.86
N TRP A 17 2.92 5.74 -3.43
CA TRP A 17 2.58 5.58 -2.01
C TRP A 17 3.47 4.57 -1.30
N LEU A 18 3.82 3.46 -1.99
CA LEU A 18 4.66 2.41 -1.43
C LEU A 18 6.08 2.88 -1.09
N TRP A 19 6.51 4.01 -1.65
CA TRP A 19 7.82 4.64 -1.42
C TRP A 19 7.77 5.84 -0.47
N MET A 20 6.58 6.28 -0.06
CA MET A 20 6.43 7.51 0.71
C MET A 20 5.69 7.33 2.04
N ALA A 21 4.80 6.33 2.14
CA ALA A 21 3.99 6.13 3.33
C ALA A 21 3.75 4.65 3.66
N MET A 22 3.61 4.36 4.96
CA MET A 22 3.29 3.06 5.52
C MET A 22 2.33 3.31 6.69
N GLN A 23 1.32 2.46 6.81
CA GLN A 23 0.28 2.60 7.83
C GLN A 23 0.58 1.71 9.02
N VAL A 24 0.24 2.19 10.22
CA VAL A 24 0.16 1.38 11.42
C VAL A 24 -1.30 1.39 11.89
N ASN A 25 -1.88 0.23 12.08
CA ASN A 25 -3.25 0.06 12.58
C ASN A 25 -3.32 0.12 14.11
N TRP A 26 -4.53 0.27 14.63
CA TRP A 26 -4.79 0.31 16.07
C TRP A 26 -4.33 -0.97 16.79
N ASN A 27 -4.33 -2.12 16.11
CA ASN A 27 -3.87 -3.41 16.61
C ASN A 27 -2.35 -3.61 16.44
N GLY A 28 -1.63 -2.59 15.94
CA GLY A 28 -0.19 -2.63 15.71
C GLY A 28 0.22 -3.22 14.36
N GLU A 29 -0.71 -3.72 13.54
CA GLU A 29 -0.37 -4.22 12.20
C GLU A 29 0.16 -3.10 11.32
N ILE A 30 1.27 -3.38 10.64
CA ILE A 30 1.93 -2.46 9.73
C ILE A 30 1.60 -2.88 8.29
N LEU A 31 1.03 -1.95 7.53
CA LEU A 31 0.48 -2.17 6.18
C LEU A 31 1.13 -1.26 5.15
N GLN A 32 1.07 -1.69 3.90
CA GLN A 32 1.62 -1.03 2.72
C GLN A 32 0.95 0.29 2.33
N CYS A 33 -0.34 0.49 2.69
CA CYS A 33 -1.12 1.64 2.23
C CYS A 33 -2.40 1.82 3.08
N CYS A 34 -2.94 3.05 3.08
CA CYS A 34 -4.21 3.43 3.73
C CYS A 34 -5.42 2.60 3.30
N GLU A 35 -5.41 2.06 2.08
CA GLU A 35 -6.49 1.21 1.58
C GLU A 35 -6.43 -0.21 2.19
N GLY A 36 -5.30 -0.64 2.74
CA GLY A 36 -5.15 -2.00 3.29
C GLY A 36 -6.18 -2.36 4.36
N VAL A 37 -6.69 -1.37 5.12
CA VAL A 37 -7.74 -1.60 6.13
C VAL A 37 -9.16 -1.68 5.59
N ILE A 38 -9.39 -1.14 4.39
CA ILE A 38 -10.72 -1.12 3.76
C ILE A 38 -11.01 -2.48 3.13
N TRP A 39 -9.97 -3.18 2.69
CA TRP A 39 -10.08 -4.45 1.98
C TRP A 39 -9.80 -5.64 2.90
N SER A 40 -10.55 -6.73 2.73
CA SER A 40 -10.39 -7.96 3.52
C SER A 40 -9.05 -8.63 3.23
N GLY A 41 -8.26 -8.94 4.26
CA GLY A 41 -7.03 -9.75 4.14
C GLY A 41 -5.82 -9.05 3.51
N PRO A 42 -5.45 -7.83 3.93
CA PRO A 42 -4.24 -7.20 3.42
C PRO A 42 -2.99 -7.99 3.85
N GLN A 43 -1.95 -7.95 3.02
CA GLN A 43 -0.65 -8.46 3.39
C GLN A 43 -0.04 -7.56 4.48
N VAL A 44 0.02 -8.09 5.71
CA VAL A 44 0.67 -7.43 6.84
C VAL A 44 2.19 -7.56 6.69
N TYR A 45 2.92 -6.45 6.78
CA TYR A 45 4.39 -6.46 6.74
C TYR A 45 4.99 -6.91 8.08
N ALA A 46 4.41 -6.44 9.18
CA ALA A 46 4.80 -6.79 10.53
C ALA A 46 3.70 -6.40 11.53
N THR A 47 3.75 -6.93 12.75
CA THR A 47 3.01 -6.38 13.89
C THR A 47 3.99 -5.61 14.77
N MET A 48 3.61 -4.41 15.18
CA MET A 48 4.44 -3.55 15.99
C MET A 48 4.54 -4.06 17.43
N GLU A 49 5.76 -4.35 17.85
CA GLU A 49 6.11 -4.61 19.24
C GLU A 49 6.92 -3.42 19.78
N PRO A 50 6.44 -2.75 20.85
CA PRO A 50 7.15 -1.62 21.43
C PRO A 50 8.62 -1.95 21.72
N GLN A 51 9.52 -1.05 21.30
CA GLN A 51 10.97 -1.13 21.51
C GLN A 51 11.70 -2.28 20.79
N LYS A 52 10.98 -3.17 20.10
CA LYS A 52 11.55 -4.28 19.32
C LYS A 52 11.46 -4.05 17.83
N THR A 53 10.34 -3.49 17.36
CA THR A 53 10.10 -3.29 15.93
C THR A 53 10.78 -2.01 15.43
N SER A 54 11.75 -2.18 14.54
CA SER A 54 12.36 -1.08 13.79
C SER A 54 11.52 -0.76 12.56
N LEU A 55 10.93 0.44 12.51
CA LEU A 55 10.16 0.90 11.35
C LEU A 55 11.01 0.92 10.07
N LYS A 56 12.31 1.21 10.19
CA LYS A 56 13.23 1.20 9.06
C LYS A 56 13.41 -0.21 8.50
N ASP A 57 13.47 -1.22 9.35
CA ASP A 57 13.64 -2.61 8.92
C ASP A 57 12.35 -3.16 8.34
N VAL A 58 11.20 -2.81 8.91
CA VAL A 58 9.89 -3.14 8.33
C VAL A 58 9.71 -2.49 6.95
N TRP A 59 10.09 -1.21 6.82
CA TRP A 59 10.04 -0.48 5.57
C TRP A 59 10.91 -1.10 4.47
N ASN A 60 12.03 -1.71 4.83
CA ASN A 60 12.96 -2.38 3.92
C ASN A 60 12.87 -3.92 3.98
N SER A 61 11.80 -4.45 4.59
CA SER A 61 11.58 -5.87 4.70
C SER A 61 11.40 -6.51 3.32
N GLN A 62 11.61 -7.82 3.24
CA GLN A 62 11.38 -8.57 2.01
C GLN A 62 9.96 -8.37 1.48
N ALA A 63 8.94 -8.42 2.36
CA ALA A 63 7.54 -8.22 1.97
C ALA A 63 7.30 -6.82 1.37
N ALA A 64 7.89 -5.76 1.95
CA ALA A 64 7.76 -4.41 1.43
C ALA A 64 8.47 -4.24 0.07
N CYS A 65 9.67 -4.81 -0.06
CA CYS A 65 10.44 -4.79 -1.31
C CYS A 65 9.75 -5.59 -2.42
N GLU A 66 9.19 -6.76 -2.11
CA GLU A 66 8.46 -7.59 -3.06
C GLU A 66 7.19 -6.90 -3.55
N THR A 67 6.45 -6.25 -2.65
CA THR A 67 5.25 -5.46 -3.00
C THR A 67 5.61 -4.32 -3.95
N ARG A 68 6.67 -3.56 -3.64
CA ARG A 68 7.16 -2.47 -4.52
C ARG A 68 7.60 -3.00 -5.88
N ARG A 69 8.37 -4.10 -5.90
CA ARG A 69 8.84 -4.73 -7.15
C ARG A 69 7.67 -5.15 -8.01
N LYS A 70 6.72 -5.89 -7.44
CA LYS A 70 5.54 -6.40 -8.14
C LYS A 70 4.71 -5.26 -8.74
N ILE A 71 4.44 -4.20 -7.97
CA ILE A 71 3.69 -3.04 -8.46
C ILE A 71 4.46 -2.24 -9.51
N ASN A 72 5.79 -2.19 -9.42
CA ASN A 72 6.62 -1.52 -10.41
C ASN A 72 6.71 -2.29 -11.74
N GLU A 73 6.81 -3.61 -11.69
CA GLU A 73 6.98 -4.47 -12.86
C GLU A 73 5.64 -4.80 -13.54
N GLU A 74 4.60 -5.10 -12.76
CA GLU A 74 3.31 -5.61 -13.26
C GLU A 74 2.18 -4.57 -13.18
N GLY A 75 2.43 -3.42 -12.54
CA GLY A 75 1.42 -2.41 -12.28
C GLY A 75 0.45 -2.79 -11.17
N ARG A 76 -0.52 -1.93 -10.90
CA ARG A 76 -1.54 -2.09 -9.85
C ARG A 76 -2.53 -3.22 -10.10
N GLY A 77 -2.73 -3.63 -11.35
CA GLY A 77 -3.61 -4.75 -11.68
C GLY A 77 -3.16 -6.10 -11.09
N SER A 78 -1.90 -6.20 -10.66
CA SER A 78 -1.30 -7.43 -10.12
C SER A 78 -1.68 -7.77 -8.68
N MET A 79 -2.31 -6.83 -7.96
CA MET A 79 -2.74 -7.00 -6.56
C MET A 79 -4.18 -6.55 -6.41
N ASP A 80 -5.03 -7.39 -5.81
CA ASP A 80 -6.48 -7.14 -5.67
C ASP A 80 -6.79 -5.76 -5.07
N ILE A 81 -6.08 -5.41 -4.00
CA ILE A 81 -6.18 -4.14 -3.28
C ILE A 81 -5.83 -2.95 -4.19
N CYS A 82 -4.81 -3.12 -5.02
CA CYS A 82 -4.32 -2.06 -5.91
C CYS A 82 -5.15 -1.95 -7.20
N SER A 83 -5.70 -3.07 -7.68
CA SER A 83 -6.50 -3.15 -8.89
C SER A 83 -7.83 -2.40 -8.77
N GLN A 84 -8.32 -2.21 -7.55
CA GLN A 84 -9.56 -1.49 -7.25
C GLN A 84 -9.31 -0.03 -6.80
N CYS A 85 -8.04 0.36 -6.66
CA CYS A 85 -7.68 1.67 -6.15
C CYS A 85 -7.78 2.76 -7.23
N THR A 86 -8.57 3.81 -6.97
CA THR A 86 -8.73 4.96 -7.89
C THR A 86 -7.69 6.06 -7.69
N ARG A 87 -6.83 5.96 -6.67
CA ARG A 87 -5.82 6.99 -6.35
C ARG A 87 -4.72 7.01 -7.41
N LYS A 88 -4.43 8.16 -8.01
CA LYS A 88 -3.36 8.31 -9.02
C LYS A 88 -1.97 8.59 -8.40
N GLY A 89 -1.85 8.68 -7.07
CA GLY A 89 -0.58 8.90 -6.34
C GLY A 89 -0.71 9.95 -5.24
N ILE A 90 0.39 10.22 -4.53
CA ILE A 90 0.55 11.36 -3.62
C ILE A 90 1.60 12.29 -4.20
N SER A 91 1.16 13.21 -5.06
CA SER A 91 1.83 14.50 -5.10
C SER A 91 1.39 15.23 -3.84
N PHE A 92 2.32 15.49 -2.91
CA PHE A 92 2.08 16.54 -1.92
C PHE A 92 1.78 17.81 -2.73
N LYS A 93 0.53 18.27 -2.68
CA LYS A 93 0.18 19.59 -3.18
C LYS A 93 0.77 20.58 -2.18
N TRP A 94 1.90 21.17 -2.54
CA TRP A 94 2.46 22.34 -1.88
C TRP A 94 1.58 23.55 -2.16
#